data_AF-A0A3A3G820-F1
#
_entry.id   AF-A0A3A3G820-F1
#
_cell.length_a   1.000
_cell.length_b   1.000
_cell.length_c   1.000
_cell.angle_alpha   90.00
_cell.angle_beta   90.00
_cell.angle_gamma   90.00
#
_symmetry.space_group_name_H-M   'P 1'
#
loop_
_entity.id
_entity.type
_entity.pdbx_description
1 polymer ?
#
loop_
_entity_poly.entity_id
_entity_poly.type
_entity_poly.pdbx_seq_one_letter_code
_entity_poly.pdbx_strand_id
1 'polypeptide(L)'
;MTFFAILVVLLIEQVQPLRADNPVSAALRTLAHRMEVRFNAGQAQHGKLAWFATMAAVMVPTALVYWLCASIGFLAVFAWTALIAYLTLGFRHYSHYFTAIQIALSSGDEESARSLLAEWTGQDTSTLDSSELSRIAVETALVTTHRNVFGVFFWLLLPVGPAFAVMYRVAEYLARAWNEPDHLKNEAFGRFATRAFYWIDWLPSRLTAIAFAVVGNFEDAIYAWRNFAHRWPDEAVGVILSAGGGALGVRLGTPAVSAASVLPADASLVDTATIEAEGPPGDVPQPRTLQSTVGLVWRALLLWMLLLLLISIALWVG
;
A
#
# COMPACT_ATOMS: atom_id res chain seq x y z
N MET A 1 10.33 -18.57 13.49
CA MET A 1 8.89 -18.68 13.85
C MET A 1 8.02 -17.76 13.02
N THR A 2 8.36 -16.48 12.89
CA THR A 2 7.62 -15.48 12.11
C THR A 2 7.42 -15.86 10.64
N PHE A 3 8.46 -16.41 9.97
CA PHE A 3 8.34 -16.92 8.60
C PHE A 3 7.22 -17.96 8.45
N PHE A 4 7.22 -18.98 9.31
CA PHE A 4 6.20 -20.04 9.27
C PHE A 4 4.81 -19.50 9.60
N ALA A 5 4.70 -18.52 10.50
CA ALA A 5 3.43 -17.87 10.81
C ALA A 5 2.89 -17.13 9.58
N ILE A 6 3.73 -16.36 8.89
CA ILE A 6 3.37 -15.66 7.64
C ILE A 6 2.98 -16.66 6.56
N LEU A 7 3.78 -17.73 6.36
CA LEU A 7 3.51 -18.75 5.35
C LEU A 7 2.15 -19.44 5.59
N VAL A 8 1.89 -19.86 6.83
CA VAL A 8 0.60 -20.47 7.20
C VAL A 8 -0.54 -19.50 6.99
N VAL A 9 -0.38 -18.23 7.35
CA VAL A 9 -1.41 -17.21 7.16
C VAL A 9 -1.69 -16.96 5.68
N LEU A 10 -0.67 -16.87 4.83
CA LEU A 10 -0.85 -16.75 3.38
C LEU A 10 -1.59 -17.96 2.80
N LEU A 11 -1.29 -19.17 3.27
CA LEU A 11 -2.01 -20.39 2.87
C LEU A 11 -3.47 -20.37 3.34
N ILE A 12 -3.73 -19.93 4.58
CA ILE A 12 -5.09 -19.77 5.10
C ILE A 12 -5.85 -18.74 4.28
N GLU A 13 -5.24 -17.61 3.94
CA GLU A 13 -5.86 -16.56 3.13
C GLU A 13 -6.16 -17.02 1.68
N GLN A 14 -5.39 -18.00 1.17
CA GLN A 14 -5.72 -18.68 -0.09
C GLN A 14 -6.94 -19.60 -0.01
N VAL A 15 -7.39 -20.00 1.17
CA VAL A 15 -8.58 -20.84 1.34
C VAL A 15 -9.77 -20.03 1.87
N GLN A 16 -9.52 -19.13 2.81
CA GLN A 16 -10.52 -18.28 3.46
C GLN A 16 -10.01 -16.83 3.52
N PRO A 17 -10.32 -16.01 2.49
CA PRO A 17 -10.03 -14.59 2.57
C PRO A 17 -10.77 -13.94 3.74
N LEU A 18 -10.07 -13.08 4.47
CA LEU A 18 -10.71 -12.21 5.45
C LEU A 18 -11.74 -11.31 4.76
N ARG A 19 -12.97 -11.39 5.26
CA ARG A 19 -14.07 -10.50 4.85
C ARG A 19 -13.81 -9.06 5.32
N ALA A 20 -14.34 -8.09 4.59
CA ALA A 20 -14.22 -6.65 4.88
C ALA A 20 -14.76 -6.33 6.26
N ASP A 21 -15.85 -7.04 6.57
CA ASP A 21 -16.70 -6.85 7.73
C ASP A 21 -16.23 -7.71 8.91
N ASN A 22 -14.92 -7.78 9.12
CA ASN A 22 -14.38 -8.41 10.31
C ASN A 22 -14.76 -7.56 11.55
N PRO A 23 -15.25 -8.15 12.66
CA PRO A 23 -15.47 -7.42 13.91
C PRO A 23 -14.26 -6.58 14.37
N VAL A 24 -13.03 -7.00 14.06
CA VAL A 24 -11.82 -6.22 14.40
C VAL A 24 -11.73 -4.93 13.59
N SER A 25 -12.02 -4.96 12.28
CA SER A 25 -12.03 -3.75 11.46
C SER A 25 -13.18 -2.82 11.88
N ALA A 26 -14.35 -3.37 12.21
CA ALA A 26 -15.48 -2.62 12.73
C ALA A 26 -15.17 -1.97 14.10
N ALA A 27 -14.48 -2.68 15.00
CA ALA A 27 -14.05 -2.14 16.29
C ALA A 27 -13.05 -0.99 16.10
N LEU A 28 -12.09 -1.13 15.18
CA LEU A 28 -11.14 -0.06 14.85
C LEU A 28 -11.83 1.17 14.26
N ARG A 29 -12.78 0.97 13.32
CA ARG A 29 -13.61 2.05 12.74
C ARG A 29 -14.35 2.81 13.84
N THR A 30 -14.99 2.07 14.74
CA THR A 30 -15.74 2.64 15.87
C THR A 30 -14.82 3.40 16.82
N LEU A 31 -13.62 2.86 17.10
CA LEU A 31 -12.64 3.51 17.96
C LEU A 31 -12.12 4.81 17.33
N ALA A 32 -11.74 4.78 16.06
CA ALA A 32 -11.23 5.95 15.33
C ALA A 32 -12.28 7.07 15.28
N HIS A 33 -13.53 6.74 14.99
CA HIS A 33 -14.63 7.70 14.98
C HIS A 33 -14.91 8.28 16.38
N ARG A 34 -14.91 7.44 17.43
CA ARG A 34 -15.06 7.93 18.82
C ARG A 34 -13.94 8.89 19.21
N MET A 35 -12.70 8.59 18.81
CA MET A 35 -11.54 9.43 19.12
C MET A 35 -11.62 10.76 18.37
N GLU A 36 -12.04 10.74 17.11
CA GLU A 36 -12.32 11.95 16.33
C GLU A 36 -13.39 12.80 17.00
N VAL A 37 -14.59 12.27 17.25
CA VAL A 37 -15.70 13.03 17.84
C VAL A 37 -15.36 13.59 19.22
N ARG A 38 -14.57 12.86 20.02
CA ARG A 38 -14.25 13.26 21.40
C ARG A 38 -13.09 14.25 21.52
N PHE A 39 -12.13 14.19 20.61
CA PHE A 39 -10.94 15.04 20.66
C PHE A 39 -10.95 16.15 19.60
N ASN A 40 -11.74 16.07 18.54
CA ASN A 40 -11.73 17.07 17.48
C ASN A 40 -12.36 18.40 17.94
N ALA A 41 -11.51 19.26 18.50
CA ALA A 41 -11.83 20.65 18.85
C ALA A 41 -11.21 21.64 17.83
N GLY A 42 -10.94 21.20 16.60
CA GLY A 42 -10.41 22.05 15.51
C GLY A 42 -8.92 22.42 15.59
N GLN A 43 -8.16 21.87 16.56
CA GLN A 43 -6.72 22.14 16.70
C GLN A 43 -5.85 20.90 16.45
N ALA A 44 -4.64 21.12 15.92
CA ALA A 44 -3.73 20.05 15.55
C ALA A 44 -3.17 19.24 16.73
N GLN A 45 -3.09 19.84 17.92
CA GLN A 45 -2.61 19.16 19.13
C GLN A 45 -3.54 18.02 19.55
N HIS A 46 -4.85 18.21 19.38
CA HIS A 46 -5.83 17.18 19.71
C HIS A 46 -5.76 15.98 18.75
N GLY A 47 -5.48 16.20 17.47
CA GLY A 47 -5.23 15.13 16.51
C GLY A 47 -4.00 14.29 16.89
N LYS A 48 -2.94 14.95 17.36
CA LYS A 48 -1.74 14.25 17.88
C LYS A 48 -2.06 13.40 19.11
N LEU A 49 -2.78 13.95 20.08
CA LEU A 49 -3.17 13.22 21.31
C LEU A 49 -4.10 12.04 20.98
N ALA A 50 -5.10 12.25 20.13
CA ALA A 50 -6.01 11.20 19.68
C ALA A 50 -5.27 10.07 18.97
N TRP A 51 -4.26 10.41 18.15
CA TRP A 51 -3.43 9.41 17.47
C TRP A 51 -2.66 8.54 18.46
N PHE A 52 -1.94 9.14 19.41
CA PHE A 52 -1.20 8.38 20.42
C PHE A 52 -2.12 7.57 21.33
N ALA A 53 -3.27 8.13 21.73
CA ALA A 53 -4.26 7.43 22.54
C ALA A 53 -4.83 6.21 21.80
N THR A 54 -5.17 6.35 20.52
CA THR A 54 -5.65 5.24 19.68
C THR A 54 -4.56 4.19 19.52
N MET A 55 -3.33 4.61 19.23
CA MET A 55 -2.21 3.70 19.05
C MET A 55 -1.91 2.91 20.32
N ALA A 56 -1.86 3.58 21.48
CA ALA A 56 -1.66 2.93 22.77
C ALA A 56 -2.80 1.96 23.10
N ALA A 57 -4.05 2.33 22.82
CA ALA A 57 -5.23 1.50 23.08
C ALA A 57 -5.21 0.16 22.32
N VAL A 58 -4.56 0.08 21.16
CA VAL A 58 -4.49 -1.16 20.36
C VAL A 58 -3.14 -1.86 20.51
N MET A 59 -2.03 -1.12 20.51
CA MET A 59 -0.68 -1.70 20.61
C MET A 59 -0.39 -2.28 22.00
N VAL A 60 -0.75 -1.59 23.09
CA VAL A 60 -0.42 -2.04 24.45
C VAL A 60 -1.07 -3.39 24.77
N PRO A 61 -2.38 -3.60 24.53
CA PRO A 61 -2.98 -4.93 24.71
C PRO A 61 -2.33 -6.00 23.82
N THR A 62 -2.01 -5.66 22.57
CA THR A 62 -1.37 -6.60 21.64
C THR A 62 0.00 -7.06 22.14
N ALA A 63 0.81 -6.13 22.64
CA ALA A 63 2.13 -6.40 23.22
C ALA A 63 2.03 -7.16 24.55
N LEU A 64 1.04 -6.83 25.39
CA LEU A 64 0.80 -7.51 26.66
C LEU A 64 0.41 -8.98 26.45
N VAL A 65 -0.49 -9.26 25.50
CA VAL A 65 -0.86 -10.64 25.15
C VAL A 65 0.34 -11.39 24.57
N TYR A 66 1.15 -10.74 23.72
CA TYR A 66 2.37 -11.36 23.20
C TYR A 66 3.34 -11.73 24.34
N TRP A 67 3.53 -10.86 25.32
CA TRP A 67 4.38 -11.13 26.49
C TRP A 67 3.84 -12.27 27.36
N LEU A 68 2.53 -12.34 27.54
CA LEU A 68 1.88 -13.46 28.24
C LEU A 68 2.00 -14.77 27.44
N CYS A 69 1.86 -14.74 26.12
CA CYS A 69 2.10 -15.90 25.28
C CYS A 69 3.55 -16.39 25.37
N ALA A 70 4.51 -15.45 25.49
CA ALA A 70 5.91 -15.79 25.67
C ALA A 70 6.20 -16.52 26.99
N SER A 71 5.42 -16.28 28.06
CA SER A 71 5.55 -17.04 29.30
C SER A 71 4.92 -18.43 29.25
N ILE A 72 3.94 -18.66 28.37
CA ILE A 72 3.28 -19.97 28.18
C ILE A 72 4.16 -20.89 27.32
N GLY A 73 4.76 -20.37 26.24
CA GLY A 73 5.69 -21.12 25.39
C GLY A 73 5.64 -20.73 23.91
N PHE A 74 6.55 -21.32 23.12
CA PHE A 74 6.75 -20.94 21.72
C PHE A 74 5.49 -21.11 20.85
N LEU A 75 4.64 -22.10 21.15
CA LEU A 75 3.43 -22.37 20.37
C LEU A 75 2.37 -21.28 20.57
N ALA A 76 2.26 -20.72 21.79
CA ALA A 76 1.36 -19.61 22.07
C ALA A 76 1.82 -18.33 21.36
N VAL A 77 3.14 -18.06 21.37
CA VAL A 77 3.75 -16.95 20.63
C VAL A 77 3.49 -17.08 19.13
N PHE A 78 3.66 -18.29 18.59
CA PHE A 78 3.39 -18.59 17.20
C PHE A 78 1.91 -18.36 16.85
N ALA A 79 0.99 -18.88 17.65
CA ALA A 79 -0.45 -18.74 17.42
C ALA A 79 -0.90 -17.27 17.47
N TRP A 80 -0.42 -16.50 18.44
CA TRP A 80 -0.72 -15.07 18.54
C TRP A 80 -0.15 -14.28 17.35
N THR A 81 1.09 -14.58 16.96
CA THR A 81 1.73 -13.94 15.80
C THR A 81 0.99 -14.25 14.51
N ALA A 82 0.59 -15.52 14.31
CA ALA A 82 -0.20 -15.93 13.17
C ALA A 82 -1.59 -15.26 13.16
N LEU A 83 -2.25 -15.14 14.32
CA LEU A 83 -3.53 -14.46 14.43
C LEU A 83 -3.41 -12.98 14.07
N ILE A 84 -2.43 -12.27 14.60
CA ILE A 84 -2.22 -10.86 14.29
C ILE A 84 -1.81 -10.67 12.83
N ALA A 85 -0.93 -11.52 12.30
CA ALA A 85 -0.58 -11.51 10.88
C ALA A 85 -1.84 -11.71 10.02
N TYR A 86 -2.69 -12.68 10.36
CA TYR A 86 -3.97 -12.88 9.68
C TYR A 86 -4.85 -11.63 9.74
N LEU A 87 -5.04 -11.02 10.91
CA LEU A 87 -5.88 -9.83 11.08
C LEU A 87 -5.32 -8.56 10.41
N THR A 88 -4.01 -8.46 10.22
CA THR A 88 -3.35 -7.28 9.65
C THR A 88 -3.10 -7.42 8.16
N LEU A 89 -2.91 -8.64 7.66
CA LEU A 89 -2.83 -8.94 6.24
C LEU A 89 -4.21 -8.87 5.59
N GLY A 90 -4.26 -8.27 4.40
CA GLY A 90 -5.50 -8.11 3.62
C GLY A 90 -5.24 -8.32 2.14
N PHE A 91 -4.41 -9.30 1.79
CA PHE A 91 -4.00 -9.58 0.42
C PHE A 91 -5.17 -9.93 -0.49
N ARG A 92 -6.08 -10.81 -0.05
CA ARG A 92 -7.19 -11.29 -0.87
C ARG A 92 -8.46 -10.45 -0.76
N HIS A 93 -8.45 -9.48 0.15
CA HIS A 93 -9.57 -8.56 0.33
C HIS A 93 -9.87 -7.73 -0.94
N TYR A 94 -8.84 -7.44 -1.73
CA TYR A 94 -8.94 -6.58 -2.92
C TYR A 94 -8.59 -7.27 -4.24
N SER A 95 -8.10 -8.52 -4.20
CA SER A 95 -7.71 -9.24 -5.42
C SER A 95 -8.92 -9.61 -6.29
N HIS A 96 -10.12 -9.73 -5.70
CA HIS A 96 -11.35 -10.03 -6.44
C HIS A 96 -11.74 -8.87 -7.35
N TYR A 97 -11.71 -7.62 -6.87
CA TYR A 97 -11.98 -6.44 -7.71
C TYR A 97 -11.01 -6.38 -8.89
N PHE A 98 -9.71 -6.54 -8.62
CA PHE A 98 -8.70 -6.52 -9.67
C PHE A 98 -8.94 -7.61 -10.74
N THR A 99 -9.24 -8.84 -10.31
CA THR A 99 -9.51 -9.96 -11.21
C THR A 99 -10.80 -9.76 -12.00
N ALA A 100 -11.86 -9.26 -11.35
CA ALA A 100 -13.14 -8.97 -11.99
C ALA A 100 -13.01 -7.86 -13.04
N ILE A 101 -12.29 -6.78 -12.73
CA ILE A 101 -11.98 -5.69 -13.67
C ILE A 101 -11.16 -6.22 -14.85
N GLN A 102 -10.16 -7.06 -14.59
CA GLN A 102 -9.36 -7.70 -15.63
C GLN A 102 -10.23 -8.54 -16.58
N ILE A 103 -11.13 -9.36 -16.04
CA ILE A 103 -12.03 -10.18 -16.84
C ILE A 103 -12.95 -9.29 -17.67
N ALA A 104 -13.59 -8.28 -17.05
CA ALA A 104 -14.49 -7.35 -17.72
C ALA A 104 -13.80 -6.59 -18.89
N LEU A 105 -12.60 -6.06 -18.65
CA LEU A 105 -11.82 -5.40 -19.69
C LEU A 105 -11.38 -6.36 -20.80
N SER A 106 -11.05 -7.62 -20.46
CA SER A 106 -10.68 -8.63 -21.47
C SER A 106 -11.85 -9.09 -22.33
N SER A 107 -13.08 -9.02 -21.82
CA SER A 107 -14.30 -9.30 -22.57
C SER A 107 -14.88 -8.09 -23.30
N GLY A 108 -14.23 -6.91 -23.21
CA GLY A 108 -14.72 -5.67 -23.80
C GLY A 108 -15.91 -5.03 -23.06
N ASP A 109 -16.20 -5.48 -21.84
CA ASP A 109 -17.28 -4.95 -21.00
C ASP A 109 -16.73 -3.81 -20.12
N GLU A 110 -16.58 -2.64 -20.73
CA GLU A 110 -16.07 -1.45 -20.05
C GLU A 110 -17.03 -0.90 -18.99
N GLU A 111 -18.34 -1.10 -19.16
CA GLU A 111 -19.34 -0.61 -18.20
C GLU A 111 -19.24 -1.36 -16.88
N SER A 112 -19.12 -2.69 -16.92
CA SER A 112 -18.81 -3.50 -15.74
C SER A 112 -17.46 -3.13 -15.14
N ALA A 113 -16.42 -2.88 -15.96
CA ALA A 113 -15.12 -2.45 -15.45
C ALA A 113 -15.18 -1.08 -14.74
N ARG A 114 -15.95 -0.12 -15.27
CA ARG A 114 -16.18 1.20 -14.65
C ARG A 114 -16.86 1.06 -13.30
N SER A 115 -17.96 0.32 -13.24
CA SER A 115 -18.72 0.15 -11.99
C SER A 115 -17.89 -0.54 -10.89
N LEU A 116 -17.16 -1.61 -11.24
CA LEU A 116 -16.28 -2.30 -10.30
C LEU A 116 -15.13 -1.42 -9.82
N LEU A 117 -14.55 -0.60 -10.70
CA LEU A 117 -13.47 0.32 -10.33
C LEU A 117 -13.98 1.48 -9.47
N ALA A 118 -15.16 2.02 -9.76
CA ALA A 118 -15.82 3.03 -8.93
C ALA A 118 -16.10 2.50 -7.53
N GLU A 119 -16.60 1.26 -7.42
CA GLU A 119 -16.84 0.61 -6.12
C GLU A 119 -15.54 0.41 -5.34
N TRP A 120 -14.45 0.02 -6.02
CA TRP A 120 -13.17 -0.22 -5.37
C TRP A 120 -12.46 1.07 -4.92
N THR A 121 -12.48 2.11 -5.75
CA THR A 121 -11.72 3.35 -5.51
C THR A 121 -12.54 4.46 -4.83
N GLY A 122 -13.87 4.36 -4.88
CA GLY A 122 -14.78 5.41 -4.43
C GLY A 122 -14.77 6.68 -5.31
N GLN A 123 -14.17 6.60 -6.51
CA GLN A 123 -14.06 7.72 -7.44
C GLN A 123 -15.06 7.59 -8.59
N ASP A 124 -15.41 8.71 -9.21
CA ASP A 124 -16.22 8.70 -10.43
C ASP A 124 -15.36 8.22 -11.61
N THR A 125 -15.75 7.09 -12.20
CA THR A 125 -15.07 6.44 -13.33
C THR A 125 -15.89 6.51 -14.62
N SER A 126 -17.01 7.24 -14.62
CA SER A 126 -17.99 7.23 -15.72
C SER A 126 -17.41 7.66 -17.07
N THR A 127 -16.42 8.53 -17.08
CA THR A 127 -15.79 9.10 -18.28
C THR A 127 -14.50 8.41 -18.70
N LEU A 128 -14.05 7.40 -17.95
CA LEU A 128 -12.74 6.77 -18.18
C LEU A 128 -12.77 5.80 -19.35
N ASP A 129 -11.72 5.86 -20.17
CA ASP A 129 -11.46 4.89 -21.24
C ASP A 129 -10.78 3.61 -20.70
N SER A 130 -10.81 2.52 -21.46
CA SER A 130 -10.21 1.22 -21.15
C SER A 130 -8.76 1.28 -20.67
N SER A 131 -7.95 2.15 -21.29
CA SER A 131 -6.57 2.43 -20.88
C SER A 131 -6.49 3.07 -19.50
N GLU A 132 -7.36 4.05 -19.22
CA GLU A 132 -7.38 4.75 -17.94
C GLU A 132 -7.90 3.86 -16.82
N LEU A 133 -8.91 3.05 -17.10
CA LEU A 133 -9.39 2.00 -16.21
C LEU A 133 -8.26 1.03 -15.86
N SER A 134 -7.50 0.59 -16.88
CA SER A 134 -6.35 -0.30 -16.68
C SER A 134 -5.26 0.37 -15.83
N ARG A 135 -4.94 1.63 -16.10
CA ARG A 135 -3.96 2.43 -15.34
C ARG A 135 -4.35 2.52 -13.87
N ILE A 136 -5.54 3.01 -13.56
CA ILE A 136 -6.01 3.21 -12.18
C ILE A 136 -6.13 1.88 -11.45
N ALA A 137 -6.59 0.81 -12.12
CA ALA A 137 -6.64 -0.52 -11.53
C ALA A 137 -5.24 -1.02 -11.15
N VAL A 138 -4.23 -0.82 -12.00
CA VAL A 138 -2.84 -1.20 -11.72
C VAL A 138 -2.25 -0.35 -10.58
N GLU A 139 -2.45 0.97 -10.61
CA GLU A 139 -2.00 1.86 -9.52
C GLU A 139 -2.60 1.46 -8.17
N THR A 140 -3.92 1.27 -8.15
CA THR A 140 -4.64 0.86 -6.95
C THR A 140 -4.15 -0.50 -6.47
N ALA A 141 -3.91 -1.46 -7.38
CA ALA A 141 -3.39 -2.78 -7.02
C ALA A 141 -2.00 -2.71 -6.40
N LEU A 142 -1.07 -1.96 -6.98
CA LEU A 142 0.31 -1.85 -6.48
C LEU A 142 0.34 -1.21 -5.08
N VAL A 143 -0.37 -0.10 -4.89
CA VAL A 143 -0.45 0.59 -3.58
C VAL A 143 -1.14 -0.29 -2.54
N THR A 144 -2.24 -0.93 -2.92
CA THR A 144 -3.01 -1.82 -2.03
C THR A 144 -2.19 -3.05 -1.63
N THR A 145 -1.44 -3.64 -2.57
CA THR A 145 -0.54 -4.76 -2.27
C THR A 145 0.56 -4.33 -1.31
N HIS A 146 1.16 -3.17 -1.55
CA HIS A 146 2.16 -2.62 -0.64
C HIS A 146 1.63 -2.47 0.78
N ARG A 147 0.52 -1.75 0.96
CA ARG A 147 -0.04 -1.46 2.29
C ARG A 147 -0.58 -2.70 3.00
N ASN A 148 -1.16 -3.65 2.28
CA ASN A 148 -1.77 -4.82 2.92
C ASN A 148 -0.81 -6.01 3.08
N VAL A 149 0.34 -6.01 2.41
CA VAL A 149 1.28 -7.15 2.44
C VAL A 149 2.70 -6.71 2.77
N PHE A 150 3.35 -5.95 1.89
CA PHE A 150 4.78 -5.66 2.03
C PHE A 150 5.08 -4.77 3.24
N GLY A 151 4.26 -3.75 3.50
CA GLY A 151 4.34 -2.92 4.69
C GLY A 151 4.18 -3.71 5.98
N VAL A 152 3.19 -4.62 6.01
CA VAL A 152 2.93 -5.49 7.16
C VAL A 152 4.10 -6.46 7.38
N PHE A 153 4.63 -7.08 6.33
CA PHE A 153 5.78 -7.99 6.41
C PHE A 153 7.00 -7.31 7.01
N PHE A 154 7.30 -6.09 6.55
CA PHE A 154 8.43 -5.32 7.07
C PHE A 154 8.30 -5.09 8.58
N TRP A 155 7.13 -4.63 9.04
CA TRP A 155 6.94 -4.30 10.46
C TRP A 155 6.82 -5.55 11.35
N LEU A 156 6.32 -6.66 10.82
CA LEU A 156 6.25 -7.94 11.52
C LEU A 156 7.63 -8.59 11.73
N LEU A 157 8.62 -8.23 10.90
CA LEU A 157 10.00 -8.71 11.01
C LEU A 157 10.78 -8.11 12.19
N LEU A 158 10.39 -6.93 12.67
CA LEU A 158 11.09 -6.27 13.77
C LEU A 158 10.91 -7.07 15.08
N PRO A 159 11.87 -6.98 16.02
CA PRO A 159 11.90 -7.84 17.21
C PRO A 159 10.73 -7.64 18.18
N VAL A 160 10.01 -6.51 18.11
CA VAL A 160 8.79 -6.25 18.89
C VAL A 160 7.56 -6.96 18.27
N GLY A 161 7.73 -7.56 17.09
CA GLY A 161 6.85 -8.58 16.51
C GLY A 161 5.44 -8.07 16.16
N PRO A 162 4.36 -8.74 16.62
CA PRO A 162 2.98 -8.47 16.18
C PRO A 162 2.48 -7.05 16.45
N ALA A 163 2.97 -6.39 17.50
CA ALA A 163 2.51 -5.05 17.88
C ALA A 163 2.85 -4.00 16.79
N PHE A 164 3.97 -4.16 16.08
CA PHE A 164 4.33 -3.25 15.00
C PHE A 164 3.52 -3.47 13.72
N ALA A 165 3.12 -4.71 13.42
CA ALA A 165 2.19 -4.97 12.33
C ALA A 165 0.84 -4.26 12.57
N VAL A 166 0.36 -4.30 13.82
CA VAL A 166 -0.83 -3.54 14.24
C VAL A 166 -0.59 -2.04 14.14
N MET A 167 0.56 -1.53 14.58
CA MET A 167 0.92 -0.12 14.47
C MET A 167 0.80 0.38 13.03
N TYR A 168 1.40 -0.35 12.08
CA TYR A 168 1.36 -0.01 10.66
C TYR A 168 -0.08 0.06 10.16
N ARG A 169 -0.88 -0.98 10.45
CA ARG A 169 -2.26 -1.08 9.97
C ARG A 169 -3.18 -0.02 10.56
N VAL A 170 -3.04 0.27 11.85
CA VAL A 170 -3.80 1.33 12.52
C VAL A 170 -3.38 2.71 12.02
N ALA A 171 -2.08 2.94 11.82
CA ALA A 171 -1.58 4.21 11.28
C ALA A 171 -2.10 4.48 9.85
N GLU A 172 -2.08 3.47 8.99
CA GLU A 172 -2.63 3.55 7.62
C GLU A 172 -4.12 3.87 7.65
N TYR A 173 -4.88 3.16 8.48
CA TYR A 173 -6.32 3.37 8.62
C TYR A 173 -6.64 4.77 9.16
N LEU A 174 -5.95 5.25 10.19
CA LEU A 174 -6.18 6.59 10.76
C LEU A 174 -5.82 7.71 9.79
N ALA A 175 -4.72 7.55 9.04
CA ALA A 175 -4.32 8.54 8.03
C ALA A 175 -5.39 8.70 6.95
N ARG A 176 -6.05 7.60 6.56
CA ARG A 176 -7.19 7.62 5.64
C ARG A 176 -8.46 8.16 6.30
N ALA A 177 -8.92 7.53 7.39
CA ALA A 177 -10.22 7.76 7.99
C ALA A 177 -10.42 9.19 8.52
N TRP A 178 -9.37 9.85 9.01
CA TRP A 178 -9.45 11.23 9.51
C TRP A 178 -9.20 12.30 8.43
N ASN A 179 -9.03 11.90 7.17
CA ASN A 179 -8.84 12.81 6.04
C ASN A 179 -9.76 12.46 4.85
N GLU A 180 -10.71 11.52 5.02
CA GLU A 180 -11.76 11.20 4.06
C GLU A 180 -13.12 11.56 4.67
N PRO A 181 -14.03 12.23 3.94
CA PRO A 181 -13.98 12.53 2.50
C PRO A 181 -13.08 13.74 2.17
N ASP A 182 -12.90 14.02 0.88
CA ASP A 182 -11.94 15.02 0.37
C ASP A 182 -12.01 16.42 1.00
N HIS A 183 -13.17 16.83 1.52
CA HIS A 183 -13.33 18.10 2.22
C HIS A 183 -12.64 18.15 3.60
N LEU A 184 -12.35 16.99 4.21
CA LEU A 184 -11.58 16.86 5.45
C LEU A 184 -10.07 16.75 5.20
N LYS A 185 -9.64 16.61 3.93
CA LYS A 185 -8.20 16.56 3.59
C LYS A 185 -7.51 17.84 4.06
N ASN A 186 -6.44 17.67 4.83
CA ASN A 186 -5.61 18.74 5.42
C ASN A 186 -6.20 19.49 6.62
N GLU A 187 -7.31 19.00 7.19
CA GLU A 187 -7.80 19.52 8.47
C GLU A 187 -6.75 19.37 9.58
N ALA A 188 -6.78 20.29 10.54
CA ALA A 188 -5.79 20.34 11.61
C ALA A 188 -5.68 19.01 12.37
N PHE A 189 -6.79 18.30 12.54
CA PHE A 189 -6.88 17.03 13.24
C PHE A 189 -6.17 15.89 12.49
N GLY A 190 -6.51 15.66 11.21
CA GLY A 190 -5.99 14.56 10.39
C GLY A 190 -4.53 14.70 9.94
N ARG A 191 -3.99 15.93 9.89
CA ARG A 191 -2.61 16.20 9.41
C ARG A 191 -1.52 15.41 10.13
N PHE A 192 -1.65 15.22 11.45
CA PHE A 192 -0.65 14.47 12.21
C PHE A 192 -0.65 12.98 11.82
N ALA A 193 -1.83 12.38 11.62
CA ALA A 193 -1.96 10.98 11.24
C ALA A 193 -1.31 10.71 9.88
N THR A 194 -1.56 11.58 8.88
CA THR A 194 -0.93 11.49 7.56
C THR A 194 0.58 11.60 7.64
N ARG A 195 1.10 12.55 8.45
CA ARG A 195 2.54 12.73 8.62
C ARG A 195 3.20 11.56 9.33
N ALA A 196 2.56 11.04 10.38
CA ALA A 196 3.06 9.88 11.12
C ALA A 196 3.09 8.65 10.22
N PHE A 197 2.03 8.40 9.45
CA PHE A 197 1.99 7.30 8.50
C PHE A 197 3.07 7.41 7.42
N TYR A 198 3.29 8.60 6.85
CA TYR A 198 4.38 8.82 5.89
C TYR A 198 5.74 8.36 6.43
N TRP A 199 6.08 8.71 7.67
CA TRP A 199 7.35 8.27 8.28
C TRP A 199 7.41 6.77 8.57
N ILE A 200 6.29 6.19 9.01
CA ILE A 200 6.16 4.74 9.24
C ILE A 200 6.28 3.96 7.91
N ASP A 201 5.79 4.51 6.81
CA ASP A 201 5.76 3.88 5.49
C ASP A 201 6.98 4.22 4.61
N TRP A 202 7.79 5.19 5.02
CA TRP A 202 8.93 5.70 4.25
C TRP A 202 9.94 4.62 3.86
N LEU A 203 10.26 3.73 4.80
CA LEU A 203 11.21 2.64 4.58
C LEU A 203 10.56 1.43 3.88
N PRO A 204 9.37 0.94 4.30
CA PRO A 204 8.66 -0.12 3.58
C PRO A 204 8.41 0.17 2.10
N SER A 205 7.98 1.39 1.76
CA SER A 205 7.67 1.80 0.38
C SER A 205 8.89 1.68 -0.53
N ARG A 206 10.07 2.10 -0.05
CA ARG A 206 11.35 1.99 -0.77
C ARG A 206 11.82 0.55 -0.92
N LEU A 207 11.67 -0.27 0.11
CA LEU A 207 11.98 -1.71 0.00
C LEU A 207 11.06 -2.40 -1.02
N THR A 208 9.81 -1.96 -1.11
CA THR A 208 8.86 -2.46 -2.11
C THR A 208 9.26 -2.04 -3.52
N ALA A 209 9.66 -0.78 -3.71
CA ALA A 209 10.18 -0.30 -4.98
C ALA A 209 11.44 -1.06 -5.42
N ILE A 210 12.37 -1.34 -4.50
CA ILE A 210 13.54 -2.18 -4.78
C ILE A 210 13.10 -3.60 -5.18
N ALA A 211 12.16 -4.19 -4.46
CA ALA A 211 11.66 -5.53 -4.78
C ALA A 211 11.04 -5.59 -6.19
N PHE A 212 10.28 -4.57 -6.59
CA PHE A 212 9.75 -4.46 -7.96
C PHE A 212 10.86 -4.29 -9.00
N ALA A 213 11.86 -3.45 -8.73
CA ALA A 213 13.00 -3.26 -9.62
C ALA A 213 13.79 -4.56 -9.83
N VAL A 214 14.05 -5.33 -8.78
CA VAL A 214 14.81 -6.59 -8.84
C VAL A 214 14.07 -7.67 -9.65
N VAL A 215 12.74 -7.64 -9.64
CA VAL A 215 11.89 -8.70 -10.17
C VAL A 215 11.29 -8.39 -11.56
N GLY A 216 11.29 -7.11 -11.95
CA GLY A 216 10.87 -6.63 -13.26
C GLY A 216 12.04 -6.04 -14.07
N ASN A 217 11.78 -4.98 -14.83
CA ASN A 217 12.83 -4.22 -15.49
C ASN A 217 13.54 -3.28 -14.49
N PHE A 218 14.72 -3.69 -14.04
CA PHE A 218 15.52 -2.96 -13.06
C PHE A 218 15.91 -1.55 -13.50
N GLU A 219 16.31 -1.40 -14.77
CA GLU A 219 16.80 -0.13 -15.31
C GLU A 219 15.68 0.91 -15.37
N ASP A 220 14.57 0.55 -16.01
CA ASP A 220 13.39 1.41 -16.12
C ASP A 220 12.77 1.72 -14.76
N ALA A 221 12.72 0.74 -13.84
CA ALA A 221 12.19 0.95 -12.49
C ALA A 221 13.00 1.98 -11.69
N ILE A 222 14.33 1.90 -11.73
CA ILE A 222 15.20 2.85 -11.01
C ILE A 222 15.18 4.21 -11.68
N TYR A 223 15.22 4.25 -13.02
CA TYR A 223 15.12 5.50 -13.76
C TYR A 223 13.78 6.21 -13.44
N ALA A 224 12.67 5.48 -13.50
CA ALA A 224 11.34 6.00 -13.19
C ALA A 224 11.26 6.51 -11.74
N TRP A 225 11.72 5.72 -10.77
CA TRP A 225 11.76 6.14 -9.36
C TRP A 225 12.54 7.45 -9.21
N ARG A 226 13.79 7.51 -9.68
CA ARG A 226 14.66 8.68 -9.47
C ARG A 226 14.10 9.96 -10.08
N ASN A 227 13.48 9.87 -11.26
CA ASN A 227 13.09 11.04 -12.04
C ASN A 227 11.61 11.45 -11.86
N PHE A 228 10.74 10.56 -11.40
CA PHE A 228 9.29 10.80 -11.38
C PHE A 228 8.63 10.62 -10.00
N ALA A 229 9.24 9.92 -9.03
CA ALA A 229 8.59 9.66 -7.74
C ALA A 229 8.19 10.92 -6.96
N HIS A 230 9.00 11.98 -7.04
CA HIS A 230 8.74 13.25 -6.35
C HIS A 230 7.62 14.09 -6.98
N ARG A 231 7.11 13.70 -8.17
CA ARG A 231 6.02 14.41 -8.86
C ARG A 231 4.64 14.01 -8.34
N TRP A 232 4.57 12.94 -7.57
CA TRP A 232 3.33 12.49 -6.94
C TRP A 232 3.01 13.32 -5.69
N PRO A 233 1.71 13.54 -5.38
CA PRO A 233 1.32 14.27 -4.17
C PRO A 233 1.82 13.62 -2.87
N ASP A 234 1.89 12.28 -2.87
CA ASP A 234 2.50 11.49 -1.81
C ASP A 234 3.73 10.78 -2.38
N GLU A 235 4.91 11.17 -1.89
CA GLU A 235 6.18 10.62 -2.34
C GLU A 235 6.28 9.11 -2.08
N ALA A 236 5.73 8.58 -0.98
CA ALA A 236 5.80 7.15 -0.68
C ALA A 236 5.04 6.33 -1.73
N VAL A 237 3.85 6.82 -2.11
CA VAL A 237 3.07 6.26 -3.22
C VAL A 237 3.80 6.43 -4.55
N GLY A 238 4.39 7.61 -4.79
CA GLY A 238 5.13 7.91 -6.01
C GLY A 238 6.35 7.00 -6.21
N VAL A 239 7.06 6.64 -5.15
CA VAL A 239 8.17 5.68 -5.18
C VAL A 239 7.68 4.31 -5.66
N ILE A 240 6.57 3.82 -5.10
CA ILE A 240 6.00 2.51 -5.44
C ILE A 240 5.49 2.50 -6.88
N LEU A 241 4.73 3.52 -7.28
CA LEU A 241 4.11 3.59 -8.60
C LEU A 241 5.13 3.86 -9.71
N SER A 242 6.13 4.70 -9.47
CA SER A 242 7.18 4.94 -10.46
C SER A 242 8.04 3.70 -10.66
N ALA A 243 8.49 3.06 -9.57
CA ALA A 243 9.26 1.82 -9.68
C ALA A 243 8.43 0.66 -10.25
N GLY A 244 7.16 0.52 -9.84
CA GLY A 244 6.26 -0.52 -10.35
C GLY A 244 5.90 -0.32 -11.83
N GLY A 245 5.63 0.91 -12.24
CA GLY A 245 5.40 1.27 -13.64
C GLY A 245 6.63 0.97 -14.51
N GLY A 246 7.82 1.42 -14.10
CA GLY A 246 9.07 1.11 -14.80
C GLY A 246 9.37 -0.39 -14.83
N ALA A 247 9.15 -1.11 -13.73
CA ALA A 247 9.35 -2.56 -13.66
C ALA A 247 8.41 -3.33 -14.62
N LEU A 248 7.21 -2.81 -14.88
CA LEU A 248 6.23 -3.35 -15.82
C LEU A 248 6.41 -2.83 -17.26
N GLY A 249 7.22 -1.79 -17.46
CA GLY A 249 7.33 -1.07 -18.73
C GLY A 249 6.06 -0.31 -19.10
N VAL A 250 5.35 0.27 -18.12
CA VAL A 250 4.12 1.06 -18.35
C VAL A 250 4.12 2.40 -17.64
N ARG A 251 3.45 3.37 -18.27
CA ARG A 251 3.28 4.72 -17.75
C ARG A 251 2.12 4.79 -16.76
N LEU A 252 2.43 4.99 -15.49
CA LEU A 252 1.46 5.24 -14.43
C LEU A 252 1.47 6.73 -14.04
N GLY A 253 0.33 7.23 -13.58
CA GLY A 253 0.09 8.61 -13.19
C GLY A 253 -0.82 9.38 -14.14
N THR A 254 -1.34 10.50 -13.64
CA THR A 254 -2.10 11.45 -14.47
C THR A 254 -1.18 12.14 -15.48
N PRO A 255 -1.73 12.76 -16.53
CA PRO A 255 -0.95 13.58 -17.45
C PRO A 255 -0.15 14.68 -16.74
N ALA A 256 -0.63 15.22 -15.62
CA ALA A 256 0.09 16.23 -14.83
C ALA A 256 1.30 15.65 -14.07
N VAL A 257 1.19 14.41 -13.57
CA VAL A 257 2.30 13.68 -12.92
C VAL A 257 3.30 13.17 -13.97
N SER A 258 2.80 12.83 -15.16
CA SER A 258 3.59 12.39 -16.31
C SER A 258 4.23 13.54 -17.08
N ALA A 259 3.69 14.75 -16.98
CA ALA A 259 4.22 15.93 -17.65
C ALA A 259 5.58 16.32 -17.05
N ALA A 260 6.50 16.71 -17.91
CA ALA A 260 7.74 17.35 -17.49
C ALA A 260 7.40 18.63 -16.71
N SER A 261 8.13 18.90 -15.63
CA SER A 261 8.16 20.24 -15.06
C SER A 261 8.71 21.17 -16.13
N VAL A 262 7.83 21.87 -16.84
CA VAL A 262 8.22 23.02 -17.63
C VAL A 262 8.67 24.06 -16.61
N LEU A 263 9.96 24.06 -16.28
CA LEU A 263 10.58 25.30 -15.85
C LEU A 263 10.24 26.31 -16.96
N PRO A 264 9.70 27.50 -16.66
CA PRO A 264 9.53 28.51 -17.68
C PRO A 264 10.92 28.85 -18.19
N ALA A 265 11.30 28.22 -19.30
CA ALA A 265 12.53 28.51 -19.98
C ALA A 265 12.43 29.98 -20.38
N ASP A 266 13.39 30.78 -19.93
CA ASP A 266 13.59 32.13 -20.41
C ASP A 266 13.48 32.12 -21.94
N ALA A 267 12.49 32.86 -22.43
CA ALA A 267 12.01 32.82 -23.80
C ALA A 267 12.99 33.51 -24.78
N SER A 268 14.27 33.13 -24.82
CA SER A 268 15.20 33.74 -25.77
C SER A 268 16.20 32.83 -26.45
N LEU A 269 16.43 31.58 -26.03
CA LEU A 269 17.37 30.70 -26.72
C LEU A 269 16.93 29.24 -26.57
N VAL A 270 16.45 28.61 -27.65
CA VAL A 270 16.87 27.28 -28.13
C VAL A 270 15.96 26.87 -29.29
N ASP A 271 16.65 26.43 -30.34
CA ASP A 271 16.22 25.93 -31.63
C ASP A 271 15.11 24.88 -31.53
N THR A 272 14.23 24.87 -32.53
CA THR A 272 13.08 23.97 -32.65
C THR A 272 13.50 22.54 -32.98
N ALA A 273 14.06 21.84 -32.00
CA ALA A 273 13.95 20.40 -31.90
C ALA A 273 12.85 20.12 -30.87
N THR A 274 11.79 19.42 -31.28
CA THR A 274 10.74 18.92 -30.41
C THR A 274 11.35 18.30 -29.15
N ILE A 275 11.31 19.02 -28.03
CA ILE A 275 11.51 18.44 -26.71
C ILE A 275 10.30 17.53 -26.53
N GLU A 276 10.42 16.26 -26.96
CA GLU A 276 9.53 15.21 -26.49
C GLU A 276 9.64 15.28 -24.97
N ALA A 277 8.58 15.77 -24.32
CA ALA A 277 8.54 15.87 -22.87
C ALA A 277 8.91 14.48 -22.31
N GLU A 278 10.02 14.40 -21.58
CA GLU A 278 10.47 13.16 -20.93
C GLU A 278 9.38 12.71 -19.94
N GLY A 279 8.44 11.90 -20.44
CA GLY A 279 7.47 11.16 -19.66
C GLY A 279 8.11 9.91 -19.06
N PRO A 280 7.48 9.29 -18.05
CA PRO A 280 7.98 8.05 -17.49
C PRO A 280 8.18 6.99 -18.59
N PRO A 281 9.15 6.08 -18.45
CA PRO A 281 9.38 5.04 -19.45
C PRO A 281 8.17 4.10 -19.56
N GLY A 282 8.00 3.49 -20.73
CA GLY A 282 7.00 2.45 -20.97
C GLY A 282 5.79 2.87 -21.82
N ASP A 283 4.94 1.89 -22.07
CA ASP A 283 3.73 2.03 -22.87
C ASP A 283 2.53 2.51 -22.05
N VAL A 284 1.49 2.95 -22.75
CA VAL A 284 0.20 3.22 -22.13
C VAL A 284 -0.40 1.91 -21.59
N PRO A 285 -0.91 1.86 -20.33
CA PRO A 285 -1.49 0.65 -19.76
C PRO A 285 -2.64 0.09 -20.59
N GLN A 286 -2.62 -1.22 -20.82
CA GLN A 286 -3.65 -1.94 -21.56
C GLN A 286 -4.25 -3.04 -20.66
N PRO A 287 -5.39 -3.66 -21.03
CA PRO A 287 -5.96 -4.76 -20.24
C PRO A 287 -4.98 -5.91 -19.97
N ARG A 288 -4.06 -6.20 -20.91
CA ARG A 288 -2.97 -7.17 -20.74
C ARG A 288 -1.99 -6.80 -19.62
N THR A 289 -1.80 -5.51 -19.34
CA THR A 289 -0.94 -5.02 -18.25
C THR A 289 -1.43 -5.52 -16.90
N LEU A 290 -2.74 -5.74 -16.71
CA LEU A 290 -3.25 -6.29 -15.46
C LEU A 290 -2.70 -7.69 -15.18
N GLN A 291 -2.49 -8.52 -16.21
CA GLN A 291 -1.87 -9.85 -16.05
C GLN A 291 -0.40 -9.72 -15.64
N SER A 292 0.34 -8.82 -16.30
CA SER A 292 1.74 -8.53 -15.96
C SER A 292 1.88 -8.02 -14.52
N THR A 293 0.95 -7.18 -14.05
CA THR A 293 0.91 -6.68 -12.67
C THR A 293 0.76 -7.81 -11.66
N VAL A 294 -0.13 -8.77 -11.91
CA VAL A 294 -0.26 -9.97 -11.05
C VAL A 294 1.05 -10.74 -11.01
N GLY A 295 1.67 -10.97 -12.17
CA GLY A 295 2.97 -11.63 -12.27
C GLY A 295 4.06 -10.93 -11.46
N LEU A 296 4.17 -9.60 -11.56
CA LEU A 296 5.13 -8.80 -10.80
C LEU A 296 4.88 -8.93 -9.29
N VAL A 297 3.63 -8.77 -8.85
CA VAL A 297 3.25 -8.87 -7.43
C VAL A 297 3.61 -10.24 -6.87
N TRP A 298 3.30 -11.33 -7.58
CA TRP A 298 3.64 -12.69 -7.15
C TRP A 298 5.13 -12.92 -7.04
N ARG A 299 5.91 -12.50 -8.04
CA ARG A 299 7.37 -12.66 -7.99
C ARG A 299 7.99 -11.80 -6.87
N ALA A 300 7.47 -10.59 -6.62
CA ALA A 300 7.89 -9.76 -5.50
C ALA A 300 7.52 -10.39 -4.15
N LEU A 301 6.33 -11.00 -4.03
CA LEU A 301 5.93 -11.77 -2.85
C LEU A 301 6.89 -12.93 -2.60
N LEU A 302 7.26 -13.69 -3.64
CA LEU A 302 8.22 -14.78 -3.54
C LEU A 302 9.61 -14.29 -3.13
N LEU A 303 10.08 -13.15 -3.66
CA LEU A 303 11.33 -12.53 -3.24
C LEU A 303 11.30 -12.17 -1.74
N TRP A 304 10.22 -11.53 -1.28
CA TRP A 304 10.03 -11.22 0.14
C TRP A 304 10.01 -12.49 1.00
N MET A 305 9.32 -13.53 0.56
CA MET A 305 9.27 -14.81 1.27
C MET A 305 10.65 -15.49 1.34
N LEU A 306 11.42 -15.43 0.25
CA LEU A 306 12.79 -15.93 0.23
C LEU A 306 13.69 -15.14 1.20
N LEU A 307 13.59 -13.82 1.21
CA LEU A 307 14.35 -12.96 2.12
C LEU A 307 13.97 -13.22 3.58
N LEU A 308 12.68 -13.40 3.87
CA LEU A 308 12.18 -13.79 5.18
C LEU A 308 12.72 -15.15 5.63
N LEU A 309 12.76 -16.12 4.72
CA LEU A 309 13.34 -17.45 4.98
C LEU A 309 14.84 -17.33 5.32
N LEU A 310 15.61 -16.59 4.52
CA LEU A 310 17.04 -16.41 4.73
C LEU A 310 17.35 -15.72 6.07
N ILE A 311 16.63 -14.65 6.41
CA ILE A 311 16.77 -13.97 7.70
C ILE A 311 16.40 -14.92 8.85
N SER A 312 15.32 -15.70 8.70
CA SER A 312 14.92 -16.66 9.73
C SER A 312 15.94 -17.77 9.93
N ILE A 313 16.65 -18.21 8.88
CA ILE A 313 17.74 -19.18 8.97
C ILE A 313 18.96 -18.53 9.64
N ALA A 314 19.33 -17.32 9.23
CA ALA A 314 20.48 -16.60 9.80
C ALA A 314 20.34 -16.39 11.31
N LEU A 315 19.15 -15.98 11.77
CA LEU A 315 18.83 -15.82 13.20
C LEU A 315 18.77 -17.15 13.98
N TRP A 316 18.65 -18.28 13.29
CA TRP A 316 18.64 -19.59 13.93
C TRP A 316 20.03 -20.21 14.02
N VAL A 317 20.92 -19.85 13.08
CA VAL A 317 22.30 -20.35 13.00
C VAL A 317 23.29 -19.50 13.80
N GLY A 318 23.04 -18.18 13.93
CA GLY A 318 23.87 -17.26 14.71
C GLY A 318 23.38 -17.07 16.14
#